data_AF-A0A3L8D405-F1
#
_entry.id   AF-A0A3L8D405-F1
#
_cell.length_a   1.000
_cell.length_b   1.000
_cell.length_c   1.000
_cell.angle_alpha   90.00
_cell.angle_beta   90.00
_cell.angle_gamma   90.00
#
_symmetry.space_group_name_H-M   'P 1'
#
loop_
_entity.id
_entity.type
_entity.pdbx_description
1 polymer ?
#
loop_
_entity_poly.entity_id
_entity_poly.type
_entity_poly.pdbx_seq_one_letter_code
_entity_poly.pdbx_strand_id
1 'polypeptide(L)'
;MVRFKNSSAEAKYCNMHTRIAVIRVRHGPHKFLLRAIPSVNDVAGRLVKTNILYVGATIKQCFLFIMKYQEKKLEQMWSGLRTETEREQMMTALLTFTPAMKDIK
;
A
#
# COMPACT_ATOMS: atom_id res chain seq x y z
N MET A 1 2.05 -15.75 2.16
CA MET A 1 3.12 -14.99 1.49
C MET A 1 3.50 -15.71 0.20
N VAL A 2 3.08 -15.19 -0.96
CA VAL A 2 3.40 -15.83 -2.26
C VAL A 2 4.88 -15.57 -2.56
N ARG A 3 5.71 -16.61 -2.49
CA ARG A 3 7.14 -16.55 -2.84
C ARG A 3 7.31 -16.89 -4.32
N PHE A 4 7.55 -15.86 -5.10
CA PHE A 4 8.02 -15.95 -6.47
C PHE A 4 9.53 -16.25 -6.47
N LYS A 5 9.93 -17.52 -6.33
CA LYS A 5 11.33 -17.96 -6.52
C LYS A 5 11.55 -18.19 -8.01
N ASN A 6 12.53 -17.50 -8.60
CA ASN A 6 12.95 -17.52 -10.02
C ASN A 6 12.08 -16.75 -11.05
N SER A 7 11.58 -15.56 -10.72
CA SER A 7 10.82 -14.74 -11.69
C SER A 7 11.22 -13.27 -11.70
N SER A 8 10.98 -12.61 -12.83
CA SER A 8 11.27 -11.20 -13.14
C SER A 8 10.59 -10.16 -12.22
N ALA A 9 9.81 -10.61 -11.22
CA ALA A 9 9.07 -9.79 -10.26
C ALA A 9 9.24 -10.33 -8.83
N GLU A 10 9.46 -9.42 -7.88
CA GLU A 10 9.72 -9.71 -6.46
C GLU A 10 8.95 -8.73 -5.56
N ALA A 11 8.21 -9.24 -4.57
CA ALA A 11 7.55 -8.39 -3.58
C ALA A 11 8.58 -7.83 -2.58
N LYS A 12 8.61 -6.51 -2.42
CA LYS A 12 9.52 -5.79 -1.51
C LYS A 12 8.83 -5.25 -0.26
N TYR A 13 7.54 -4.97 -0.35
CA TYR A 13 6.73 -4.48 0.76
C TYR A 13 5.30 -4.98 0.58
N CYS A 14 4.65 -5.35 1.67
CA CYS A 14 3.24 -5.65 1.70
C CYS A 14 2.71 -5.33 3.09
N ASN A 15 1.70 -4.49 3.17
CA ASN A 15 1.03 -4.15 4.43
C ASN A 15 -0.44 -4.52 4.34
N MET A 16 -0.87 -5.43 5.21
CA MET A 16 -2.23 -5.95 5.23
C MET A 16 -3.26 -4.88 5.67
N HIS A 17 -2.87 -3.98 6.56
CA HIS A 17 -3.76 -2.95 7.10
C HIS A 17 -4.06 -1.87 6.06
N THR A 18 -3.04 -1.42 5.33
CA THR A 18 -3.19 -0.38 4.30
C THR A 18 -3.55 -0.97 2.93
N ARG A 19 -3.39 -2.28 2.75
CA ARG A 19 -3.55 -3.03 1.50
C ARG A 19 -2.64 -2.51 0.37
N ILE A 20 -1.48 -1.99 0.74
CA ILE A 20 -0.46 -1.50 -0.20
C ILE A 20 0.64 -2.55 -0.33
N ALA A 21 1.08 -2.80 -1.55
CA ALA A 21 2.24 -3.63 -1.86
C ALA A 21 3.18 -2.94 -2.84
N VAL A 22 4.47 -3.19 -2.69
CA VAL A 22 5.52 -2.76 -3.64
C VAL A 22 6.12 -4.00 -4.28
N ILE A 23 6.07 -4.05 -5.61
CA ILE A 23 6.64 -5.14 -6.40
C ILE A 23 7.77 -4.56 -7.26
N ARG A 24 8.97 -5.11 -7.09
CA ARG A 24 10.12 -4.80 -7.94
C ARG A 24 10.10 -5.69 -9.17
N VAL A 25 10.29 -5.12 -10.35
CA VAL A 25 10.29 -5.85 -11.62
C VAL A 25 11.51 -5.42 -12.43
N ARG A 26 12.10 -6.33 -13.20
CA ARG A 26 13.11 -5.96 -14.20
C ARG A 26 12.51 -5.08 -15.31
N HIS A 27 13.36 -4.24 -15.91
CA HIS A 27 12.97 -3.49 -17.10
C HIS A 27 12.56 -4.45 -18.24
N GLY A 28 11.58 -4.07 -19.06
CA GLY A 28 10.95 -4.93 -20.07
C GLY A 28 9.60 -5.51 -19.61
N PRO A 29 9.56 -6.57 -18.78
CA PRO A 29 8.32 -7.23 -18.36
C PRO A 29 7.35 -6.36 -17.55
N HIS A 30 7.80 -5.22 -17.02
CA HIS A 30 6.94 -4.30 -16.26
C HIS A 30 5.67 -3.90 -17.04
N LYS A 31 5.75 -3.69 -18.36
CA LYS A 31 4.58 -3.33 -19.19
C LYS A 31 3.47 -4.39 -19.15
N PHE A 32 3.85 -5.67 -19.09
CA PHE A 32 2.89 -6.76 -18.95
C PHE A 32 2.21 -6.70 -17.59
N LEU A 33 2.98 -6.52 -16.51
CA LEU A 33 2.44 -6.40 -15.17
C LEU A 33 1.54 -5.18 -14.98
N LEU A 34 1.83 -4.06 -15.64
CA LEU A 34 0.96 -2.88 -15.60
C LEU A 34 -0.45 -3.17 -16.14
N ARG A 35 -0.57 -4.10 -17.09
CA ARG A 35 -1.86 -4.54 -17.65
C ARG A 35 -2.49 -5.67 -16.85
N ALA A 36 -1.67 -6.63 -16.39
CA ALA A 36 -2.14 -7.81 -15.69
C ALA A 36 -2.59 -7.52 -14.26
N ILE A 37 -1.95 -6.59 -13.54
CA ILE A 37 -2.28 -6.31 -12.14
C ILE A 37 -3.73 -5.83 -12.01
N PRO A 38 -4.21 -4.81 -12.75
CA PRO A 38 -5.59 -4.32 -12.62
C PRO A 38 -6.67 -5.34 -13.02
N SER A 39 -6.32 -6.37 -13.81
CA SER A 39 -7.25 -7.44 -14.16
C SER A 39 -7.39 -8.51 -13.07
N VAL A 40 -6.53 -8.51 -12.04
CA VAL A 40 -6.67 -9.43 -10.90
C VAL A 40 -7.86 -8.98 -10.06
N ASN A 41 -8.93 -9.76 -10.11
CA ASN A 41 -10.19 -9.48 -9.41
C ASN A 41 -10.50 -10.43 -8.26
N ASP A 42 -9.73 -11.51 -8.10
CA ASP A 42 -9.80 -12.44 -6.98
C ASP A 42 -8.40 -12.67 -6.41
N VAL A 43 -8.27 -12.49 -5.10
CA VAL A 43 -7.08 -12.88 -4.36
C VAL A 43 -7.50 -13.76 -3.18
N ALA A 44 -7.16 -15.04 -3.26
CA ALA A 44 -7.42 -16.05 -2.22
C ALA A 44 -8.92 -16.19 -1.87
N GLY A 45 -9.79 -16.20 -2.88
CA GLY A 45 -11.24 -16.35 -2.72
C GLY A 45 -11.94 -15.07 -2.27
N ARG A 46 -11.24 -13.93 -2.35
CA ARG A 46 -11.80 -12.61 -2.02
C ARG A 46 -11.82 -11.75 -3.27
N LEU A 47 -13.01 -11.28 -3.63
CA LEU A 47 -13.17 -10.31 -4.68
C LEU A 47 -12.48 -9.00 -4.29
N VAL A 48 -11.56 -8.55 -5.14
CA VAL A 48 -10.76 -7.33 -4.92
C VAL A 48 -10.71 -6.51 -6.19
N LYS A 49 -10.50 -5.20 -6.02
CA LYS A 49 -10.12 -4.32 -7.13
C LYS A 49 -8.69 -3.87 -6.90
N THR A 50 -7.77 -4.38 -7.71
CA THR A 50 -6.36 -3.99 -7.68
C THR A 50 -6.15 -2.77 -8.56
N ASN A 51 -5.49 -1.74 -8.01
CA ASN A 51 -5.11 -0.54 -8.74
C ASN A 51 -3.62 -0.30 -8.57
N ILE A 52 -2.97 0.16 -9.63
CA ILE A 52 -1.58 0.61 -9.56
C ILE A 52 -1.57 2.07 -9.13
N LEU A 53 -1.03 2.35 -7.95
CA LEU A 53 -0.98 3.71 -7.41
C LEU A 53 0.17 4.52 -8.02
N TYR A 54 1.33 3.89 -8.24
CA TYR A 54 2.54 4.54 -8.71
C TYR A 54 3.53 3.54 -9.30
N VAL A 55 4.28 3.97 -10.33
CA VAL A 55 5.36 3.21 -10.94
C VAL A 55 6.62 4.06 -10.85
N GLY A 56 7.60 3.59 -10.08
CA GLY A 56 8.87 4.28 -9.86
C GLY A 56 10.07 3.44 -10.27
N ALA A 57 11.20 4.11 -10.51
CA ALA A 57 12.46 3.44 -10.84
C ALA A 57 13.19 2.87 -9.60
N THR A 58 12.96 3.45 -8.41
CA THR A 58 13.64 3.05 -7.17
C THR A 58 12.64 2.81 -6.05
N ILE A 59 13.00 1.88 -5.15
CA ILE A 59 12.21 1.55 -3.96
C ILE A 59 12.03 2.79 -3.06
N LYS A 60 13.08 3.63 -2.92
CA LYS A 60 13.02 4.89 -2.15
C LYS A 60 11.92 5.81 -2.67
N GLN A 61 11.82 6.00 -3.99
CA GLN A 61 10.78 6.84 -4.59
C GLN A 61 9.38 6.26 -4.37
N CYS A 62 9.23 4.94 -4.47
CA CYS A 62 7.96 4.28 -4.16
C CYS A 62 7.54 4.49 -2.69
N PHE A 63 8.47 4.40 -1.73
CA PHE A 63 8.16 4.67 -0.32
C PHE A 63 7.80 6.13 -0.06
N LEU A 64 8.53 7.09 -0.65
CA LEU A 64 8.18 8.51 -0.55
C LEU A 64 6.79 8.79 -1.12
N PHE A 65 6.44 8.15 -2.24
CA PHE A 65 5.09 8.24 -2.79
C PHE A 65 4.05 7.66 -1.82
N ILE A 66 4.30 6.48 -1.24
CA ILE A 66 3.38 5.84 -0.30
C ILE A 66 3.12 6.74 0.91
N MET A 67 4.17 7.35 1.48
CA MET A 67 4.02 8.28 2.60
C MET A 67 3.08 9.45 2.24
N LYS A 68 3.35 10.15 1.14
CA LYS A 68 2.51 11.27 0.67
C LYS A 68 1.08 10.84 0.34
N TYR A 69 0.92 9.67 -0.24
CA TYR A 69 -0.39 9.12 -0.57
C TYR A 69 -1.21 8.83 0.70
N GLN A 70 -0.58 8.26 1.73
CA GLN A 70 -1.23 7.99 3.00
C GLN A 70 -1.54 9.27 3.78
N GLU A 71 -0.62 10.24 3.78
CA GLU A 71 -0.83 11.58 4.38
C GLU A 71 -2.06 12.26 3.76
N LYS A 72 -2.11 12.36 2.43
CA LYS A 72 -3.27 12.93 1.73
C LYS A 72 -4.58 12.19 2.03
N LYS A 73 -4.53 10.86 2.12
CA LYS A 73 -5.72 10.06 2.47
C LYS A 73 -6.17 10.33 3.90
N LEU A 74 -5.22 10.53 4.82
CA LEU A 74 -5.49 10.88 6.20
C LEU A 74 -6.14 12.26 6.31
N GLU A 75 -5.62 13.26 5.59
CA GLU A 75 -6.21 14.61 5.51
C GLU A 75 -7.64 14.58 4.97
N GLN A 76 -7.89 13.77 3.92
CA GLN A 76 -9.22 13.58 3.36
C GLN A 76 -10.18 12.93 4.37
N MET A 77 -9.73 11.94 5.12
CA MET A 77 -10.53 11.33 6.17
C MET A 77 -10.80 12.34 7.30
N TRP A 78 -9.78 13.08 7.73
CA TRP A 78 -9.87 14.07 8.80
C TRP A 78 -10.86 15.19 8.48
N SER A 79 -10.81 15.73 7.26
CA SER A 79 -11.74 16.75 6.79
C SER A 79 -13.19 16.27 6.67
N GLY A 80 -13.41 14.96 6.59
CA GLY A 80 -14.75 14.35 6.59
C GLY A 80 -15.37 14.19 7.98
N LEU A 81 -14.60 14.30 9.06
CA LEU A 81 -15.08 14.11 10.43
C LEU A 81 -15.87 15.33 10.92
N ARG A 82 -17.12 15.10 11.33
CA ARG A 82 -18.06 16.17 11.69
C ARG A 82 -18.15 16.39 13.19
N THR A 83 -17.98 15.31 13.96
CA THR A 83 -18.14 15.34 15.42
C THR A 83 -16.79 15.24 16.13
N GLU A 84 -16.72 15.83 17.33
CA GLU A 84 -15.50 15.77 18.14
C GLU A 84 -15.20 14.33 18.59
N THR A 85 -16.24 13.54 18.87
CA THR A 85 -16.12 12.12 19.20
C THR A 85 -15.47 11.28 18.10
N GLU A 86 -15.76 11.57 16.82
CA GLU A 86 -15.11 10.88 15.70
C GLU A 86 -13.61 11.24 15.59
N ARG A 87 -13.26 12.50 15.89
CA ARG A 87 -11.86 12.96 15.88
C ARG A 87 -11.05 12.33 16.99
N GLU A 88 -11.62 12.24 18.19
CA GLU A 88 -11.01 11.56 19.33
C GLU A 88 -10.77 10.08 19.04
N GLN A 89 -11.77 9.38 18.48
CA GLN A 89 -11.61 7.97 18.08
C GLN A 89 -10.52 7.79 17.02
N MET A 90 -10.44 8.68 16.03
CA MET A 90 -9.40 8.64 15.01
C MET A 90 -8.01 8.92 15.60
N MET A 91 -7.88 9.88 16.51
CA MET A 91 -6.64 10.15 17.26
C MET A 91 -6.20 8.92 18.07
N THR A 92 -7.11 8.32 18.84
CA THR A 92 -6.80 7.11 19.62
C THR A 92 -6.36 5.96 18.72
N ALA A 93 -7.02 5.75 17.59
CA ALA A 93 -6.63 4.73 16.62
C ALA A 93 -5.21 5.00 16.08
N LEU A 94 -4.90 6.23 15.64
CA LEU A 94 -3.58 6.62 15.14
C LEU A 94 -2.46 6.42 16.19
N LEU A 95 -2.72 6.82 17.43
CA LEU A 95 -1.76 6.66 18.52
C LEU A 95 -1.51 5.18 18.84
N THR A 96 -2.53 4.33 18.73
CA THR A 96 -2.43 2.87 18.94
C THR A 96 -1.63 2.16 17.84
N PHE A 97 -1.50 2.75 16.64
CA PHE A 97 -0.68 2.20 15.55
C PHE A 97 0.83 2.47 15.73
N THR A 98 1.23 3.48 16.51
CA THR A 98 2.65 3.87 16.65
C THR A 98 3.57 2.89 17.42
N PRO A 99 3.12 2.11 18.42
CA PRO A 99 3.97 1.12 19.10
C PRO A 99 4.43 0.00 18.17
N ALA A 100 3.57 -0.45 17.25
CA ALA A 100 3.87 -1.55 16.32
C ALA A 100 4.83 -1.16 15.17
N MET A 101 5.16 0.13 15.02
CA MET A 101 6.12 0.62 14.02
C MET A 101 7.51 0.91 14.60
N LYS A 102 7.69 0.83 15.93
CA LYS A 102 9.01 1.01 16.58
C LYS A 102 9.98 -0.15 16.35
N ASP A 103 9.51 -1.29 15.87
CA ASP A 103 10.33 -2.49 15.69
C ASP A 103 11.03 -2.58 14.31
N ILE A 104 10.98 -1.51 13.52
CA ILE A 104 11.78 -1.41 12.29
C ILE A 104 13.14 -0.79 12.66
N LYS A 105 14.03 -1.63 13.20
CA LYS A 105 15.48 -1.37 13.26
C LYS A 105 16.14 -1.75 11.93
#